data_AF-A0AAN8VHS0-F1
#
_entry.id   AF-A0AAN8VHS0-F1
#
_cell.length_a   1.000
_cell.length_b   1.000
_cell.length_c   1.000
_cell.angle_alpha   90.00
_cell.angle_beta   90.00
_cell.angle_gamma   90.00
#
_symmetry.space_group_name_H-M   'P 1'
#
loop_
_entity.id
_entity.type
_entity.pdbx_description
1 polymer ?
#
loop_
_entity_poly.entity_id
_entity_poly.type
_entity_poly.pdbx_seq_one_letter_code
_entity_poly.pdbx_strand_id
1 'polypeptide(L)'
;MACLGFNPAKIRNQNLHYSKPSSKIVPSSKPIKIKPSPSQFSFKLHCLKSNSVSEAPLSPTEPQISEQEEEVDDPASELSFLDPEIDPESITEWELDFCSRPILDIRGKKVWELVVCDSTLSLQYTKFFPNNVINSITLNNAIASISDDLGVPLPEKIRYFRSQMQTIITKASKELGIKPIPSKRERYETVYQRHPGFQKGAKPFLTLDNPFPMDLPDNLFGEKWAFVQLPFSAVQEEVATLKRTFTFGASFDVELLGIEIDDKTLIPGLAVATSRAKPLAAWMNGLEVCSIEADTARGCLYLSVGISTRYIYATYKKTPTTTGEAEAWEAAKKACGGLHFLAIQEDLDSDDCVGFWLLLDLPPPPV
;
A
#
# COMPACT_ATOMS: atom_id res chain seq x y z
N MET A 1 23.81 -19.30 0.32
CA MET A 1 23.59 -20.22 1.46
C MET A 1 22.67 -19.48 2.42
N ALA A 2 21.53 -20.05 2.77
CA ALA A 2 20.58 -19.42 3.70
C ALA A 2 20.93 -19.80 5.14
N CYS A 3 20.96 -18.81 6.04
CA CYS A 3 21.08 -19.06 7.48
C CYS A 3 19.71 -19.29 8.11
N LEU A 4 19.58 -20.40 8.84
CA LEU A 4 18.35 -20.83 9.48
C LEU A 4 18.17 -20.14 10.84
N GLY A 5 17.19 -19.24 10.94
CA GLY A 5 16.73 -18.71 12.22
C GLY A 5 15.77 -19.66 12.91
N PHE A 6 16.11 -20.12 14.12
CA PHE A 6 15.24 -20.95 14.97
C PHE A 6 14.62 -20.10 16.09
N ASN A 7 13.29 -20.09 16.19
CA ASN A 7 12.57 -19.45 17.31
C ASN A 7 12.57 -20.36 18.56
N PRO A 8 13.16 -19.95 19.70
CA PRO A 8 13.24 -20.80 20.90
C PRO A 8 11.98 -20.71 21.77
N ALA A 9 10.90 -21.38 21.39
CA ALA A 9 9.68 -21.53 22.19
C ALA A 9 9.43 -23.00 22.61
N LYS A 10 8.89 -23.20 23.83
CA LYS A 10 8.85 -24.50 24.52
C LYS A 10 7.86 -25.50 23.88
N ILE A 11 8.38 -26.59 23.32
CA ILE A 11 7.56 -27.73 22.88
C ILE A 11 6.95 -28.45 24.10
N ARG A 12 5.62 -28.43 24.22
CA ARG A 12 4.87 -29.29 25.16
C ARG A 12 4.10 -30.34 24.36
N ASN A 13 4.66 -31.56 24.31
CA ASN A 13 4.04 -32.68 23.59
C ASN A 13 2.63 -32.98 24.12
N GLN A 14 1.66 -33.08 23.20
CA GLN A 14 0.42 -33.83 23.41
C GLN A 14 0.16 -34.71 22.17
N ASN A 15 0.23 -36.02 22.38
CA ASN A 15 -0.11 -37.02 21.37
C ASN A 15 -1.62 -37.02 21.11
N LEU A 16 -2.05 -36.93 19.84
CA LEU A 16 -3.40 -37.31 19.44
C LEU A 16 -3.37 -38.18 18.18
N HIS A 17 -4.31 -39.13 18.15
CA HIS A 17 -4.25 -40.31 17.28
C HIS A 17 -4.68 -40.04 15.85
N TYR A 18 -4.00 -40.72 14.92
CA TYR A 18 -4.25 -40.69 13.49
C TYR A 18 -5.40 -41.63 13.11
N SER A 19 -6.34 -41.18 12.28
CA SER A 19 -7.26 -42.07 11.56
C SER A 19 -7.51 -41.56 10.14
N LYS A 20 -7.42 -42.46 9.14
CA LYS A 20 -7.71 -42.19 7.73
C LYS A 20 -9.20 -42.43 7.47
N PRO A 21 -9.75 -41.84 6.40
CA PRO A 21 -10.04 -42.73 5.26
C PRO A 21 -9.61 -42.15 3.90
N SER A 22 -9.64 -43.02 2.89
CA SER A 22 -9.21 -42.74 1.51
C SER A 22 -10.38 -42.60 0.55
N SER A 23 -10.22 -41.78 -0.50
CA SER A 23 -10.77 -42.09 -1.82
C SER A 23 -10.01 -41.37 -2.94
N LYS A 24 -9.86 -42.03 -4.09
CA LYS A 24 -9.15 -41.54 -5.28
C LYS A 24 -10.17 -41.11 -6.35
N ILE A 25 -10.07 -39.89 -6.89
CA ILE A 25 -10.68 -39.51 -8.18
C ILE A 25 -9.77 -38.49 -8.89
N VAL A 26 -9.37 -38.80 -10.13
CA VAL A 26 -8.64 -37.93 -11.08
C VAL A 26 -9.00 -38.44 -12.51
N PRO A 27 -8.83 -37.67 -13.61
CA PRO A 27 -9.75 -36.62 -14.05
C PRO A 27 -10.23 -36.82 -15.51
N SER A 28 -11.12 -35.95 -16.01
CA SER A 28 -11.26 -35.71 -17.46
C SER A 28 -12.03 -34.42 -17.79
N SER A 29 -11.36 -33.42 -18.37
CA SER A 29 -11.67 -32.90 -19.73
C SER A 29 -11.00 -31.54 -20.05
N LYS A 30 -10.04 -31.59 -20.98
CA LYS A 30 -9.58 -30.56 -21.95
C LYS A 30 -9.90 -29.06 -21.72
N PRO A 31 -8.88 -28.16 -21.70
CA PRO A 31 -9.10 -26.71 -21.78
C PRO A 31 -9.34 -26.21 -23.21
N ILE A 32 -10.27 -25.28 -23.37
CA ILE A 32 -10.46 -24.50 -24.61
C ILE A 32 -9.45 -23.33 -24.60
N LYS A 33 -8.70 -23.17 -25.69
CA LYS A 33 -7.76 -22.05 -25.85
C LYS A 33 -8.50 -20.80 -26.33
N ILE A 34 -8.57 -19.78 -25.48
CA ILE A 34 -8.89 -18.41 -25.87
C ILE A 34 -7.62 -17.58 -25.71
N LYS A 35 -7.23 -16.83 -26.75
CA LYS A 35 -6.08 -15.92 -26.73
C LYS A 35 -6.55 -14.54 -26.25
N PRO A 36 -5.94 -13.93 -25.22
CA PRO A 36 -5.99 -12.49 -25.05
C PRO A 36 -4.96 -11.83 -25.98
N SER A 37 -5.36 -10.79 -26.70
CA SER A 37 -4.48 -9.88 -27.42
C SER A 37 -4.02 -8.76 -26.49
N PRO A 38 -2.73 -8.33 -26.52
CA PRO A 38 -2.30 -7.17 -25.75
C PRO A 38 -2.80 -5.88 -26.40
N SER A 39 -3.76 -5.22 -25.76
CA SER A 39 -4.13 -3.84 -26.08
C SER A 39 -3.20 -2.89 -25.34
N GLN A 40 -2.24 -2.31 -26.07
CA GLN A 40 -1.40 -1.23 -25.54
C GLN A 40 -2.25 0.04 -25.43
N PHE A 41 -2.51 0.50 -24.21
CA PHE A 41 -3.13 1.80 -23.95
C PHE A 41 -2.18 2.70 -23.18
N SER A 42 -1.62 3.69 -23.88
CA SER A 42 -0.91 4.81 -23.27
C SER A 42 -1.90 5.94 -23.00
N PHE A 43 -2.37 6.07 -21.76
CA PHE A 43 -3.23 7.19 -21.38
C PHE A 43 -2.39 8.45 -21.12
N LYS A 44 -2.59 9.48 -21.94
CA LYS A 44 -2.24 10.86 -21.58
C LYS A 44 -3.46 11.48 -20.90
N LEU A 45 -3.25 12.08 -19.72
CA LEU A 45 -4.31 12.83 -19.05
C LEU A 45 -4.72 14.02 -19.93
N HIS A 46 -6.03 14.20 -20.10
CA HIS A 46 -6.61 15.40 -20.69
C HIS A 46 -7.66 15.96 -19.72
N CYS A 47 -7.36 17.10 -19.11
CA CYS A 47 -8.26 17.79 -18.21
C CYS A 47 -9.41 18.46 -19.00
N LEU A 48 -10.63 17.92 -18.86
CA LEU A 48 -11.83 18.47 -19.52
C LEU A 48 -12.42 19.62 -18.68
N LYS A 49 -12.07 20.86 -19.03
CA LYS A 49 -12.75 22.05 -18.50
C LYS A 49 -14.09 22.27 -19.22
N SER A 50 -15.21 22.12 -18.52
CA SER A 50 -16.51 22.56 -19.04
C SER A 50 -16.62 24.09 -18.91
N ASN A 51 -16.80 24.79 -20.03
CA ASN A 51 -17.19 26.20 -20.04
C ASN A 51 -18.53 26.37 -20.77
N SER A 52 -19.47 27.05 -20.11
CA SER A 52 -20.78 27.42 -20.64
C SER A 52 -20.84 28.93 -20.89
N VAL A 53 -21.71 29.34 -21.83
CA VAL A 53 -22.27 30.68 -22.11
C VAL A 53 -21.86 31.34 -23.46
N SER A 54 -22.78 31.17 -24.42
CA SER A 54 -23.37 32.12 -25.41
C SER A 54 -22.54 32.94 -26.44
N GLU A 55 -23.10 32.93 -27.66
CA GLU A 55 -22.91 33.70 -28.92
C GLU A 55 -22.74 35.24 -28.77
N ALA A 56 -22.19 36.05 -29.71
CA ALA A 56 -21.47 35.95 -31.01
C ALA A 56 -21.06 37.41 -31.46
N PRO A 57 -20.60 37.78 -32.69
CA PRO A 57 -19.89 37.07 -33.79
C PRO A 57 -18.62 37.77 -34.39
N LEU A 58 -17.59 36.99 -34.81
CA LEU A 58 -16.63 37.25 -35.95
C LEU A 58 -15.67 38.50 -35.82
N SER A 59 -14.66 38.82 -36.66
CA SER A 59 -13.65 38.15 -37.55
C SER A 59 -12.70 39.23 -38.17
N PRO A 60 -11.56 38.94 -38.88
CA PRO A 60 -10.82 37.68 -39.09
C PRO A 60 -9.28 37.71 -38.84
N THR A 61 -8.72 36.52 -38.55
CA THR A 61 -7.39 35.95 -38.88
C THR A 61 -6.14 36.80 -39.21
N GLU A 62 -5.09 36.65 -38.40
CA GLU A 62 -3.69 36.52 -38.85
C GLU A 62 -2.99 35.37 -38.06
N PRO A 63 -2.01 34.64 -38.64
CA PRO A 63 -1.47 33.43 -38.01
C PRO A 63 -0.29 33.74 -37.08
N GLN A 64 -0.45 33.51 -35.78
CA GLN A 64 0.67 33.49 -34.84
C GLN A 64 1.00 32.07 -34.36
N ILE A 65 2.30 31.87 -34.23
CA ILE A 65 3.00 30.64 -33.88
C ILE A 65 2.45 30.11 -32.56
N SER A 66 2.00 28.85 -32.54
CA SER A 66 1.60 28.17 -31.31
C SER A 66 2.84 27.85 -30.49
N GLU A 67 3.21 28.75 -29.58
CA GLU A 67 4.05 28.40 -28.45
C GLU A 67 3.35 27.27 -27.68
N GLN A 68 4.05 26.16 -27.47
CA GLN A 68 3.56 25.11 -26.60
C GLN A 68 3.69 25.61 -25.17
N GLU A 69 2.59 26.11 -24.60
CA GLU A 69 2.50 26.36 -23.17
C GLU A 69 2.77 25.04 -22.45
N GLU A 70 3.92 24.95 -21.77
CA GLU A 70 4.15 23.89 -20.79
C GLU A 70 3.09 24.08 -19.69
N GLU A 71 2.15 23.14 -19.61
CA GLU A 71 1.05 23.20 -18.66
C GLU A 71 1.63 23.18 -17.23
N VAL A 72 1.66 24.36 -16.59
CA VAL A 72 2.19 24.53 -15.24
C VAL A 72 1.22 23.85 -14.28
N ASP A 73 1.51 22.59 -14.00
CA ASP A 73 0.88 21.74 -12.98
C ASP A 73 0.90 22.47 -11.64
N ASP A 74 -0.20 23.16 -11.31
CA ASP A 74 -0.36 23.91 -10.07
C ASP A 74 -0.52 22.91 -8.92
N PRO A 75 0.44 22.79 -8.00
CA PRO A 75 0.37 21.82 -6.90
C PRO A 75 -0.65 22.23 -5.81
N ALA A 76 -1.41 23.33 -6.00
CA ALA A 76 -2.62 23.66 -5.25
C ALA A 76 -3.93 23.31 -5.99
N SER A 77 -3.85 22.68 -7.17
CA SER A 77 -5.01 22.26 -7.93
C SER A 77 -5.83 21.21 -7.17
N GLU A 78 -7.10 21.52 -6.92
CA GLU A 78 -8.07 20.50 -6.48
C GLU A 78 -8.37 19.55 -7.65
N LEU A 79 -8.32 18.25 -7.37
CA LEU A 79 -8.58 17.21 -8.35
C LEU A 79 -9.96 16.62 -8.09
N SER A 80 -10.71 16.34 -9.16
CA SER A 80 -11.98 15.62 -9.09
C SER A 80 -12.10 14.82 -10.39
N PHE A 81 -11.74 13.54 -10.30
CA PHE A 81 -11.63 12.64 -11.43
C PHE A 81 -12.33 11.32 -11.12
N LEU A 82 -13.16 10.89 -12.06
CA LEU A 82 -13.70 9.56 -12.16
C LEU A 82 -13.45 9.07 -13.60
N ASP A 83 -12.92 7.87 -13.74
CA ASP A 83 -12.71 7.20 -15.02
C ASP A 83 -14.06 6.94 -15.72
N PRO A 84 -14.32 7.47 -16.93
CA PRO A 84 -15.57 7.24 -17.64
C PRO A 84 -15.84 5.77 -18.02
N GLU A 85 -14.83 4.89 -18.00
CA GLU A 85 -14.98 3.47 -18.32
C GLU A 85 -15.29 2.59 -17.10
N ILE A 86 -15.20 3.12 -15.87
CA ILE A 86 -15.51 2.37 -14.64
C ILE A 86 -17.01 2.37 -14.35
N ASP A 87 -17.53 1.25 -13.83
CA ASP A 87 -18.84 1.22 -13.20
C ASP A 87 -18.74 1.86 -11.80
N PRO A 88 -19.43 2.98 -11.50
CA PRO A 88 -19.35 3.63 -10.19
C PRO A 88 -19.71 2.69 -9.03
N GLU A 89 -20.65 1.76 -9.26
CA GLU A 89 -21.09 0.77 -8.26
C GLU A 89 -20.01 -0.27 -7.92
N SER A 90 -18.95 -0.38 -8.73
CA SER A 90 -17.82 -1.27 -8.45
C SER A 90 -16.85 -0.72 -7.38
N ILE A 91 -16.90 0.58 -7.09
CA ILE A 91 -15.94 1.28 -6.20
C ILE A 91 -16.39 1.18 -4.73
N THR A 92 -16.25 -0.02 -4.15
CA THR A 92 -16.76 -0.35 -2.80
C THR A 92 -15.81 -0.01 -1.64
N GLU A 93 -14.52 0.26 -1.91
CA GLU A 93 -13.53 0.66 -0.90
C GLU A 93 -12.78 1.92 -1.36
N TRP A 94 -12.68 2.93 -0.50
CA TRP A 94 -11.86 4.13 -0.75
C TRP A 94 -10.63 4.15 0.17
N GLU A 95 -9.53 4.70 -0.33
CA GLU A 95 -8.30 5.04 0.40
C GLU A 95 -8.28 6.56 0.66
N LEU A 96 -8.02 6.98 1.91
CA LEU A 96 -8.18 8.37 2.37
C LEU A 96 -6.99 8.84 3.22
N ASP A 97 -6.36 9.96 2.82
CA ASP A 97 -5.47 10.75 3.68
C ASP A 97 -6.11 12.12 3.94
N PHE A 98 -6.01 12.62 5.18
CA PHE A 98 -6.52 13.95 5.53
C PHE A 98 -5.55 14.61 6.51
N CYS A 99 -4.60 15.39 6.00
CA CYS A 99 -3.49 15.91 6.81
C CYS A 99 -3.07 17.33 6.42
N SER A 100 -2.36 18.01 7.33
CA SER A 100 -1.71 19.28 7.02
C SER A 100 -0.47 19.05 6.16
N ARG A 101 -0.41 19.69 4.99
CA ARG A 101 0.76 19.66 4.10
C ARG A 101 1.86 20.61 4.59
N PRO A 102 3.12 20.43 4.14
CA PRO A 102 4.23 21.37 4.38
C PRO A 102 4.09 22.68 3.57
N ILE A 103 2.87 23.20 3.46
CA ILE A 103 2.48 24.37 2.69
C ILE A 103 1.81 25.38 3.64
N LEU A 104 2.18 26.66 3.51
CA LEU A 104 1.45 27.76 4.15
C LEU A 104 0.60 28.54 3.16
N ASP A 105 -0.56 28.99 3.64
CA ASP A 105 -1.40 29.96 2.94
C ASP A 105 -0.78 31.38 2.94
N ILE A 106 -1.41 32.30 2.22
CA ILE A 106 -1.01 33.73 2.15
C ILE A 106 -1.02 34.45 3.52
N ARG A 107 -1.52 33.81 4.60
CA ARG A 107 -1.58 34.33 5.97
C ARG A 107 -0.56 33.65 6.89
N GLY A 108 0.32 32.80 6.36
CA GLY A 108 1.28 32.01 7.13
C GLY A 108 0.62 30.94 8.01
N LYS A 109 -0.56 30.44 7.63
CA LYS A 109 -1.26 29.33 8.31
C LYS A 109 -1.17 28.06 7.49
N LYS A 110 -1.22 26.91 8.16
CA LYS A 110 -1.13 25.60 7.52
C LYS A 110 -2.30 25.38 6.57
N VAL A 111 -2.02 24.82 5.41
CA VAL A 111 -3.03 24.23 4.54
C VAL A 111 -3.18 22.75 4.90
N TRP A 112 -4.41 22.29 4.95
CA TRP A 112 -4.77 20.87 5.04
C TRP A 112 -5.29 20.39 3.71
N GLU A 113 -5.14 19.11 3.45
CA GLU A 113 -5.57 18.48 2.22
C GLU A 113 -6.26 17.17 2.55
N LEU A 114 -7.40 16.94 1.89
CA LEU A 114 -8.06 15.65 1.77
C LEU A 114 -7.67 15.04 0.44
N VAL A 115 -7.14 13.81 0.46
CA VAL A 115 -6.95 12.97 -0.72
C VAL A 115 -7.82 11.75 -0.56
N VAL A 116 -8.60 11.44 -1.59
CA VAL A 116 -9.38 10.20 -1.69
C VAL A 116 -9.10 9.55 -3.04
N CYS A 117 -8.88 8.24 -3.04
CA CYS A 117 -8.82 7.46 -4.27
C CYS A 117 -9.36 6.04 -4.04
N ASP A 118 -9.54 5.27 -5.11
CA ASP A 118 -9.70 3.82 -5.00
C ASP A 118 -8.37 3.08 -5.27
N SER A 119 -8.39 1.75 -5.19
CA SER A 119 -7.19 0.92 -5.41
C SER A 119 -6.65 0.90 -6.85
N THR A 120 -7.42 1.34 -7.83
CA THR A 120 -7.07 1.39 -9.26
C THR A 120 -6.72 2.81 -9.75
N LEU A 121 -6.96 3.83 -8.92
CA LEU A 121 -6.92 5.26 -9.27
C LEU A 121 -7.93 5.68 -10.36
N SER A 122 -8.95 4.86 -10.63
CA SER A 122 -10.13 5.26 -11.42
C SER A 122 -10.98 6.31 -10.70
N LEU A 123 -10.99 6.34 -9.35
CA LEU A 123 -11.45 7.47 -8.55
C LEU A 123 -10.23 8.22 -7.98
N GLN A 124 -10.15 9.53 -8.21
CA GLN A 124 -9.16 10.41 -7.58
C GLN A 124 -9.77 11.77 -7.24
N TYR A 125 -9.64 12.19 -5.99
CA TYR A 125 -10.15 13.45 -5.47
C TYR A 125 -9.14 14.10 -4.51
N THR A 126 -8.90 15.39 -4.69
CA THR A 126 -8.02 16.19 -3.82
C THR A 126 -8.70 17.52 -3.51
N LYS A 127 -8.77 17.91 -2.24
CA LYS A 127 -9.39 19.16 -1.78
C LYS A 127 -8.65 19.81 -0.63
N PHE A 128 -8.47 21.13 -0.69
CA PHE A 128 -7.73 21.89 0.31
C PHE A 128 -8.64 22.56 1.33
N PHE A 129 -8.17 22.64 2.58
CA PHE A 129 -8.90 23.18 3.72
C PHE A 129 -8.01 24.10 4.56
N PRO A 130 -8.51 25.25 5.03
CA PRO A 130 -7.78 26.09 5.98
C PRO A 130 -7.78 25.45 7.38
N ASN A 131 -6.67 25.60 8.13
CA ASN A 131 -6.48 24.95 9.44
C ASN A 131 -7.60 25.20 10.47
N ASN A 132 -8.40 26.25 10.35
CA ASN A 132 -9.47 26.57 11.31
C ASN A 132 -10.78 25.79 11.10
N VAL A 133 -10.95 25.05 10.01
CA VAL A 133 -12.19 24.27 9.74
C VAL A 133 -12.03 22.77 9.94
N ILE A 134 -10.87 22.29 10.38
CA ILE A 134 -10.55 20.86 10.43
C ILE A 134 -11.25 20.17 11.61
N ASN A 135 -12.26 19.36 11.31
CA ASN A 135 -13.02 18.56 12.28
C ASN A 135 -13.81 17.44 11.55
N SER A 136 -14.52 16.59 12.30
CA SER A 136 -15.27 15.46 11.74
C SER A 136 -16.44 15.86 10.83
N ILE A 137 -17.10 16.99 11.09
CA ILE A 137 -18.26 17.47 10.31
C ILE A 137 -17.79 17.95 8.94
N THR A 138 -16.70 18.71 8.90
CA THR A 138 -16.08 19.16 7.64
C THR A 138 -15.65 17.97 6.78
N LEU A 139 -15.04 16.95 7.39
CA LEU A 139 -14.67 15.72 6.67
C LEU A 139 -15.88 14.90 6.22
N ASN A 140 -16.91 14.76 7.07
CA ASN A 140 -18.16 14.08 6.72
C ASN A 140 -18.82 14.73 5.49
N ASN A 141 -18.99 16.05 5.51
CA ASN A 141 -19.54 16.81 4.38
C ASN A 141 -18.67 16.66 3.12
N ALA A 142 -17.34 16.64 3.26
CA ALA A 142 -16.44 16.48 2.13
C ALA A 142 -16.55 15.08 1.49
N ILE A 143 -16.64 14.02 2.30
CA ILE A 143 -16.86 12.64 1.81
C ILE A 143 -18.22 12.53 1.12
N ALA A 144 -19.28 13.15 1.67
CA ALA A 144 -20.58 13.20 1.03
C ALA A 144 -20.54 13.93 -0.33
N SER A 145 -19.87 15.09 -0.41
CA SER A 145 -19.74 15.83 -1.68
C SER A 145 -19.01 15.03 -2.78
N ILE A 146 -18.07 14.14 -2.45
CA ILE A 146 -17.44 13.27 -3.47
C ILE A 146 -18.50 12.36 -4.13
N SER A 147 -19.44 11.84 -3.34
CA SER A 147 -20.54 11.00 -3.82
C SER A 147 -21.51 11.80 -4.69
N ASP A 148 -21.91 12.98 -4.23
CA ASP A 148 -22.84 13.87 -4.95
C ASP A 148 -22.23 14.44 -6.24
N ASP A 149 -20.96 14.88 -6.21
CA ASP A 149 -20.29 15.60 -7.31
C ASP A 149 -19.83 14.64 -8.43
N LEU A 150 -19.35 13.44 -8.09
CA LEU A 150 -18.85 12.44 -9.06
C LEU A 150 -19.86 11.34 -9.39
N GLY A 151 -21.02 11.28 -8.71
CA GLY A 151 -22.03 10.25 -8.94
C GLY A 151 -21.61 8.84 -8.51
N VAL A 152 -20.59 8.72 -7.66
CA VAL A 152 -20.16 7.45 -7.06
C VAL A 152 -20.96 7.16 -5.78
N PRO A 153 -21.33 5.91 -5.48
CA PRO A 153 -21.95 5.58 -4.20
C PRO A 153 -20.95 5.78 -3.05
N LEU A 154 -21.47 5.97 -1.83
CA LEU A 154 -20.65 5.94 -0.63
C LEU A 154 -20.06 4.52 -0.45
N PRO A 155 -18.76 4.38 -0.14
CA PRO A 155 -18.09 3.09 -0.06
C PRO A 155 -18.54 2.31 1.17
N GLU A 156 -18.45 0.98 1.13
CA GLU A 156 -18.64 0.16 2.33
C GLU A 156 -17.58 0.49 3.40
N LYS A 157 -16.36 0.81 2.96
CA LYS A 157 -15.18 0.97 3.80
C LYS A 157 -14.31 2.13 3.33
N ILE A 158 -13.74 2.86 4.29
CA ILE A 158 -12.65 3.82 4.07
C ILE A 158 -11.39 3.32 4.77
N ARG A 159 -10.32 3.11 4.01
CA ARG A 159 -8.96 2.87 4.51
C ARG A 159 -8.28 4.21 4.79
N TYR A 160 -7.64 4.38 5.95
CA TYR A 160 -7.00 5.65 6.31
C TYR A 160 -5.61 5.50 6.93
N PHE A 161 -4.69 6.38 6.56
CA PHE A 161 -3.26 6.12 6.75
C PHE A 161 -2.63 6.68 8.03
N ARG A 162 -3.27 7.67 8.67
CA ARG A 162 -2.69 8.40 9.81
C ARG A 162 -3.44 8.14 11.10
N SER A 163 -2.73 7.56 12.08
CA SER A 163 -3.25 7.28 13.43
C SER A 163 -3.80 8.53 14.12
N GLN A 164 -3.14 9.68 13.98
CA GLN A 164 -3.55 10.92 14.64
C GLN A 164 -4.90 11.44 14.10
N MET A 165 -5.30 11.00 12.90
CA MET A 165 -6.57 11.35 12.27
C MET A 165 -7.69 10.35 12.57
N GLN A 166 -7.39 9.21 13.20
CA GLN A 166 -8.34 8.15 13.52
C GLN A 166 -9.63 8.67 14.16
N THR A 167 -9.55 9.56 15.14
CA THR A 167 -10.73 10.09 15.84
C THR A 167 -11.65 10.90 14.92
N ILE A 168 -11.06 11.72 14.04
CA ILE A 168 -11.79 12.58 13.10
C ILE A 168 -12.42 11.71 12.01
N ILE A 169 -11.64 10.82 11.40
CA ILE A 169 -12.06 9.93 10.31
C ILE A 169 -13.11 8.94 10.81
N THR A 170 -12.88 8.26 11.94
CA THR A 170 -13.83 7.29 12.50
C THR A 170 -15.19 7.92 12.79
N LYS A 171 -15.22 9.15 13.31
CA LYS A 171 -16.47 9.85 13.58
C LYS A 171 -17.18 10.25 12.28
N ALA A 172 -16.45 10.82 11.32
CA ALA A 172 -17.00 11.22 10.02
C ALA A 172 -17.59 10.02 9.24
N SER A 173 -16.83 8.92 9.13
CA SER A 173 -17.26 7.68 8.46
C SER A 173 -18.49 7.05 9.12
N LYS A 174 -18.52 6.99 10.46
CA LYS A 174 -19.64 6.41 11.22
C LYS A 174 -20.94 7.18 11.01
N GLU A 175 -20.88 8.51 10.88
CA GLU A 175 -22.04 9.36 10.59
C GLU A 175 -22.61 9.10 9.17
N LEU A 176 -21.79 8.60 8.23
CA LEU A 176 -22.20 8.16 6.88
C LEU A 176 -22.50 6.65 6.78
N GLY A 177 -22.39 5.89 7.88
CA GLY A 177 -22.52 4.41 7.86
C GLY A 177 -21.33 3.65 7.28
N ILE A 178 -20.26 4.34 6.89
CA ILE A 178 -19.05 3.77 6.29
C ILE A 178 -18.16 3.14 7.37
N LYS A 179 -17.56 1.98 7.08
CA LYS A 179 -16.61 1.31 8.01
C LYS A 179 -15.19 1.89 7.88
N PRO A 180 -14.66 2.62 8.88
CA PRO A 180 -13.26 3.04 8.87
C PRO A 180 -12.33 1.85 9.15
N ILE A 181 -11.25 1.75 8.39
CA ILE A 181 -10.22 0.72 8.50
C ILE A 181 -8.86 1.46 8.54
N PRO A 182 -8.04 1.32 9.60
CA PRO A 182 -6.68 1.84 9.56
C PRO A 182 -5.89 1.17 8.43
N SER A 183 -5.00 1.92 7.78
CA SER A 183 -4.10 1.44 6.73
C SER A 183 -2.71 2.08 6.79
N LYS A 184 -1.74 1.61 5.99
CA LYS A 184 -0.35 2.12 6.03
C LYS A 184 0.30 2.41 4.66
N ARG A 185 -0.51 2.53 3.60
CA ARG A 185 -0.04 2.99 2.28
C ARG A 185 0.12 4.52 2.27
N GLU A 186 1.32 5.03 2.52
CA GLU A 186 1.57 6.46 2.30
C GLU A 186 1.86 6.74 0.81
N ARG A 187 1.25 7.80 0.26
CA ARG A 187 1.57 8.33 -1.08
C ARG A 187 2.76 9.30 -0.95
N TYR A 188 3.75 9.17 -1.84
CA TYR A 188 5.00 9.94 -1.76
C TYR A 188 4.81 11.47 -1.76
N GLU A 189 5.47 12.15 -0.83
CA GLU A 189 5.38 13.60 -0.58
C GLU A 189 6.07 14.50 -1.64
N THR A 190 6.54 13.94 -2.76
CA THR A 190 7.42 14.62 -3.74
C THR A 190 6.74 15.73 -4.54
N VAL A 191 5.42 15.67 -4.72
CA VAL A 191 4.64 16.65 -5.49
C VAL A 191 4.73 18.06 -4.88
N TYR A 192 4.57 18.17 -3.56
CA TYR A 192 4.47 19.47 -2.87
C TYR A 192 5.74 20.31 -2.90
N GLN A 193 6.90 19.73 -3.21
CA GLN A 193 8.18 20.47 -3.28
C GLN A 193 8.19 21.58 -4.34
N ARG A 194 7.30 21.49 -5.34
CA ARG A 194 7.13 22.47 -6.41
C ARG A 194 6.23 23.65 -6.02
N HIS A 195 5.50 23.56 -4.90
CA HIS A 195 4.50 24.56 -4.51
C HIS A 195 5.16 25.86 -4.02
N PRO A 196 4.74 27.06 -4.48
CA PRO A 196 5.36 28.34 -4.08
C PRO A 196 5.36 28.60 -2.56
N GLY A 197 4.34 28.12 -1.85
CA GLY A 197 4.22 28.15 -0.39
C GLY A 197 4.85 26.96 0.35
N PHE A 198 5.59 26.08 -0.32
CA PHE A 198 6.25 24.93 0.29
C PHE A 198 7.37 25.35 1.25
N GLN A 199 7.40 24.75 2.43
CA GLN A 199 8.43 24.99 3.43
C GLN A 199 9.43 23.84 3.51
N LYS A 200 10.55 23.99 2.79
CA LYS A 200 11.69 23.07 2.89
C LYS A 200 12.20 23.01 4.35
N GLY A 201 12.38 21.80 4.89
CA GLY A 201 12.71 21.58 6.30
C GLY A 201 11.55 21.76 7.29
N ALA A 202 10.31 22.00 6.84
CA ALA A 202 9.15 21.91 7.72
C ALA A 202 8.95 20.46 8.15
N LYS A 203 9.01 20.22 9.47
CA LYS A 203 8.72 18.89 10.03
C LYS A 203 7.28 18.49 9.64
N PRO A 204 7.05 17.26 9.14
CA PRO A 204 5.72 16.70 9.03
C PRO A 204 4.98 16.88 10.35
N PHE A 205 3.86 17.59 10.32
CA PHE A 205 3.16 17.99 11.55
C PHE A 205 2.48 16.82 12.26
N LEU A 206 2.25 15.73 11.51
CA LEU A 206 1.94 14.42 12.03
C LEU A 206 3.22 13.60 11.89
N THR A 207 3.85 13.24 13.00
CA THR A 207 5.00 12.33 13.01
C THR A 207 4.54 10.93 12.61
N LEU A 208 5.32 10.19 11.82
CA LEU A 208 5.11 8.75 11.71
C LEU A 208 5.24 8.14 13.11
N ASP A 209 4.18 7.48 13.57
CA ASP A 209 4.19 6.76 14.84
C ASP A 209 5.11 5.53 14.68
N ASN A 210 6.21 5.50 15.44
CA ASN A 210 7.02 4.31 15.62
C ASN A 210 6.62 3.68 16.98
N PRO A 211 5.58 2.83 17.01
CA PRO A 211 5.07 2.26 18.25
C PRO A 211 6.12 1.35 18.90
N PHE A 212 6.08 1.26 20.24
CA PHE A 212 6.91 0.32 20.96
C PHE A 212 6.59 -1.12 20.51
N PRO A 213 7.61 -1.94 20.20
CA PRO A 213 7.39 -3.30 19.74
C PRO A 213 6.81 -4.17 20.85
N MET A 214 5.77 -4.93 20.51
CA MET A 214 5.09 -5.88 21.38
C MET A 214 5.53 -7.32 21.08
N ASP A 215 5.28 -8.24 22.01
CA ASP A 215 5.45 -9.67 21.75
C ASP A 215 4.44 -10.14 20.67
N LEU A 216 4.91 -10.97 19.75
CA LEU A 216 4.06 -11.55 18.70
C LEU A 216 3.09 -12.59 19.32
N PRO A 217 1.79 -12.56 18.96
CA PRO A 217 0.84 -13.61 19.32
C PRO A 217 1.26 -15.04 18.91
N ASP A 218 1.08 -16.01 19.80
CA ASP A 218 1.46 -17.43 19.63
C ASP A 218 1.02 -18.06 18.30
N ASN A 219 -0.13 -17.65 17.75
CA ASN A 219 -0.66 -18.17 16.50
C ASN A 219 0.11 -17.70 15.25
N LEU A 220 0.86 -16.59 15.34
CA LEU A 220 1.55 -15.93 14.22
C LEU A 220 3.03 -16.33 14.06
N PHE A 221 3.58 -17.19 14.94
CA PHE A 221 4.95 -17.68 14.77
C PHE A 221 5.06 -18.74 13.67
N GLY A 222 6.09 -18.59 12.84
CA GLY A 222 6.69 -19.68 12.06
C GLY A 222 7.73 -20.46 12.86
N GLU A 223 8.04 -21.68 12.40
CA GLU A 223 9.00 -22.60 13.03
C GLU A 223 10.46 -22.27 12.64
N LYS A 224 10.66 -21.92 11.37
CA LYS A 224 11.94 -21.48 10.81
C LYS A 224 11.70 -20.22 9.97
N TRP A 225 12.75 -19.43 9.78
CA TRP A 225 12.76 -18.36 8.79
C TRP A 225 14.15 -18.20 8.17
N ALA A 226 14.20 -17.57 7.00
CA ALA A 226 15.42 -17.19 6.31
C ALA A 226 15.23 -15.86 5.56
N PHE A 227 16.29 -15.06 5.48
CA PHE A 227 16.39 -14.00 4.49
C PHE A 227 16.56 -14.62 3.11
N VAL A 228 15.75 -14.18 2.15
CA VAL A 228 15.73 -14.66 0.76
C VAL A 228 15.75 -13.47 -0.20
N GLN A 229 16.02 -13.75 -1.47
CA GLN A 229 15.93 -12.78 -2.56
C GLN A 229 15.32 -13.46 -3.78
N LEU A 230 14.42 -12.77 -4.47
CA LEU A 230 13.80 -13.22 -5.73
C LEU A 230 13.98 -12.14 -6.79
N PRO A 231 14.24 -12.49 -8.07
CA PRO A 231 14.12 -11.55 -9.18
C PRO A 231 12.73 -10.91 -9.19
N PHE A 232 12.64 -9.63 -9.54
CA PHE A 232 11.36 -8.92 -9.59
C PHE A 232 10.32 -9.61 -10.49
N SER A 233 10.77 -10.19 -11.61
CA SER A 233 9.95 -11.05 -12.48
C SER A 233 9.31 -12.25 -11.75
N ALA A 234 10.03 -12.91 -10.85
CA ALA A 234 9.48 -13.99 -10.03
C ALA A 234 8.51 -13.45 -8.96
N VAL A 235 8.78 -12.28 -8.38
CA VAL A 235 7.84 -11.59 -7.47
C VAL A 235 6.53 -11.22 -8.19
N GLN A 236 6.60 -10.77 -9.44
CA GLN A 236 5.42 -10.53 -10.27
C GLN A 236 4.64 -11.82 -10.57
N GLU A 237 5.32 -12.95 -10.79
CA GLU A 237 4.68 -14.25 -10.99
C GLU A 237 3.95 -14.76 -9.73
N GLU A 238 4.55 -14.60 -8.54
CA GLU A 238 3.89 -14.86 -7.25
C GLU A 238 2.65 -13.98 -7.04
N VAL A 239 2.74 -12.68 -7.33
CA VAL A 239 1.61 -11.74 -7.25
C VAL A 239 0.51 -12.07 -8.28
N ALA A 240 0.86 -12.49 -9.49
CA ALA A 240 -0.09 -12.94 -10.50
C ALA A 240 -0.77 -14.26 -10.08
N THR A 241 -0.02 -15.16 -9.44
CA THR A 241 -0.53 -16.42 -8.88
C THR A 241 -1.48 -16.15 -7.74
N LEU A 242 -1.13 -15.30 -6.77
CA LEU A 242 -1.99 -14.82 -5.68
C LEU A 242 -3.37 -14.37 -6.20
N LYS A 243 -3.39 -13.50 -7.21
CA LYS A 243 -4.63 -13.00 -7.87
C LYS A 243 -5.44 -14.11 -8.54
N ARG A 244 -4.79 -15.17 -9.04
CA ARG A 244 -5.43 -16.27 -9.78
C ARG A 244 -5.95 -17.40 -8.88
N THR A 245 -5.20 -17.77 -7.85
CA THR A 245 -5.51 -18.91 -6.98
C THR A 245 -6.21 -18.52 -5.67
N PHE A 246 -6.39 -17.22 -5.42
CA PHE A 246 -6.94 -16.67 -4.17
C PHE A 246 -6.19 -17.19 -2.94
N THR A 247 -4.86 -17.30 -3.06
CA THR A 247 -3.97 -17.61 -1.95
C THR A 247 -3.99 -16.47 -0.92
N PHE A 248 -3.51 -16.71 0.29
CA PHE A 248 -3.44 -15.66 1.31
C PHE A 248 -2.34 -14.66 0.97
N GLY A 249 -2.59 -13.36 1.14
CA GLY A 249 -1.60 -12.37 0.74
C GLY A 249 -2.14 -10.97 0.52
N ALA A 250 -1.22 -10.07 0.16
CA ALA A 250 -1.54 -8.73 -0.29
C ALA A 250 -0.54 -8.30 -1.38
N SER A 251 -1.03 -7.51 -2.33
CA SER A 251 -0.21 -6.86 -3.35
C SER A 251 -0.71 -5.45 -3.60
N PHE A 252 0.13 -4.63 -4.21
CA PHE A 252 -0.22 -3.36 -4.82
C PHE A 252 0.33 -3.32 -6.25
N ASP A 253 -0.16 -2.37 -7.03
CA ASP A 253 0.40 -2.13 -8.36
C ASP A 253 1.69 -1.31 -8.24
N VAL A 254 2.80 -1.84 -8.73
CA VAL A 254 4.13 -1.23 -8.61
C VAL A 254 4.33 -0.12 -9.66
N GLU A 255 3.73 -0.30 -10.85
CA GLU A 255 3.78 0.67 -11.94
C GLU A 255 3.00 1.94 -11.54
N LEU A 256 1.84 1.75 -10.90
CA LEU A 256 0.98 2.83 -10.39
C LEU A 256 1.65 3.69 -9.29
N LEU A 257 2.68 3.16 -8.62
CA LEU A 257 3.50 3.90 -7.64
C LEU A 257 4.69 4.63 -8.27
N GLY A 258 4.90 4.52 -9.58
CA GLY A 258 6.04 5.10 -10.29
C GLY A 258 7.39 4.45 -9.93
N ILE A 259 7.36 3.21 -9.44
CA ILE A 259 8.56 2.48 -9.02
C ILE A 259 9.09 1.67 -10.21
N GLU A 260 10.02 2.25 -10.97
CA GLU A 260 10.70 1.55 -12.06
C GLU A 260 11.76 0.57 -11.51
N ILE A 261 11.54 -0.73 -11.71
CA ILE A 261 12.44 -1.81 -11.29
C ILE A 261 12.66 -2.77 -12.46
N ASP A 262 13.93 -3.10 -12.74
CA ASP A 262 14.29 -4.11 -13.75
C ASP A 262 13.90 -5.52 -13.28
N ASP A 263 13.36 -6.34 -14.19
CA ASP A 263 12.90 -7.73 -13.95
C ASP A 263 13.90 -8.64 -13.23
N LYS A 264 15.21 -8.36 -13.32
CA LYS A 264 16.29 -9.15 -12.71
C LYS A 264 16.75 -8.58 -11.37
N THR A 265 16.21 -7.44 -10.95
CA THR A 265 16.50 -6.83 -9.65
C THR A 265 16.11 -7.81 -8.56
N LEU A 266 17.06 -8.11 -7.66
CA LEU A 266 16.84 -9.05 -6.57
C LEU A 266 16.11 -8.36 -5.41
N ILE A 267 14.80 -8.54 -5.37
CA ILE A 267 13.94 -8.04 -4.30
C ILE A 267 14.20 -8.89 -3.04
N PRO A 268 14.53 -8.27 -1.90
CA PRO A 268 14.70 -8.99 -0.64
C PRO A 268 13.36 -9.41 -0.05
N GLY A 269 13.34 -10.54 0.64
CA GLY A 269 12.17 -10.99 1.37
C GLY A 269 12.52 -11.83 2.59
N LEU A 270 11.47 -12.16 3.35
CA LEU A 270 11.53 -13.07 4.47
C LEU A 270 10.71 -14.32 4.12
N ALA A 271 11.37 -15.47 4.02
CA ALA A 271 10.70 -16.76 3.89
C ALA A 271 10.47 -17.35 5.29
N VAL A 272 9.24 -17.81 5.54
CA VAL A 272 8.80 -18.32 6.85
C VAL A 272 8.19 -19.71 6.66
N ALA A 273 8.82 -20.72 7.25
CA ALA A 273 8.40 -22.10 7.15
C ALA A 273 7.69 -22.59 8.43
N THR A 274 6.61 -23.34 8.25
CA THR A 274 5.94 -24.07 9.33
C THR A 274 5.03 -25.16 8.77
N SER A 275 4.93 -26.28 9.50
CA SER A 275 3.90 -27.31 9.32
C SER A 275 2.46 -26.77 9.35
N ARG A 276 2.25 -25.54 9.84
CA ARG A 276 0.97 -24.85 9.96
C ARG A 276 0.80 -23.72 8.94
N ALA A 277 1.48 -23.77 7.79
CA ALA A 277 1.55 -22.67 6.83
C ALA A 277 0.18 -22.09 6.45
N LYS A 278 -0.83 -22.94 6.16
CA LYS A 278 -2.19 -22.50 5.80
C LYS A 278 -2.90 -21.75 6.94
N PRO A 279 -2.99 -22.30 8.17
CA PRO A 279 -3.45 -21.54 9.33
C PRO A 279 -2.68 -20.23 9.59
N LEU A 280 -1.35 -20.27 9.50
CA LEU A 280 -0.50 -19.09 9.72
C LEU A 280 -0.82 -17.98 8.71
N ALA A 281 -0.84 -18.33 7.43
CA ALA A 281 -1.16 -17.41 6.34
C ALA A 281 -2.59 -16.85 6.46
N ALA A 282 -3.57 -17.67 6.89
CA ALA A 282 -4.93 -17.21 7.15
C ALA A 282 -5.02 -16.20 8.30
N TRP A 283 -4.29 -16.39 9.41
CA TRP A 283 -4.23 -15.39 10.49
C TRP A 283 -3.50 -14.12 10.04
N MET A 284 -2.40 -14.25 9.31
CA MET A 284 -1.66 -13.11 8.75
C MET A 284 -2.50 -12.31 7.74
N ASN A 285 -3.41 -12.96 7.00
CA ASN A 285 -4.35 -12.28 6.10
C ASN A 285 -5.48 -11.53 6.83
N GLY A 286 -5.73 -11.85 8.10
CA GLY A 286 -6.59 -11.07 8.99
C GLY A 286 -5.88 -9.84 9.58
N LEU A 287 -4.57 -9.73 9.37
CA LEU A 287 -3.74 -8.59 9.74
C LEU A 287 -3.41 -7.78 8.49
N GLU A 288 -3.27 -6.48 8.67
CA GLU A 288 -2.71 -5.64 7.62
C GLU A 288 -1.20 -5.59 7.76
N VAL A 289 -0.51 -6.51 7.10
CA VAL A 289 0.95 -6.55 7.07
C VAL A 289 1.49 -5.38 6.25
N CYS A 290 2.40 -4.57 6.81
CA CYS A 290 2.88 -3.35 6.18
C CYS A 290 4.36 -3.42 5.79
N SER A 291 5.23 -3.76 6.74
CA SER A 291 6.68 -3.85 6.50
C SER A 291 7.38 -4.77 7.49
N ILE A 292 8.56 -5.24 7.10
CA ILE A 292 9.50 -6.00 7.93
C ILE A 292 10.79 -5.19 8.03
N GLU A 293 11.36 -5.12 9.24
CA GLU A 293 12.59 -4.37 9.55
C GLU A 293 13.55 -5.21 10.40
N ALA A 294 14.82 -5.26 10.03
CA ALA A 294 15.86 -5.97 10.77
C ALA A 294 16.65 -5.03 11.72
N ASP A 295 16.44 -5.18 13.02
CA ASP A 295 17.18 -4.45 14.06
C ASP A 295 18.45 -5.21 14.43
N THR A 296 19.56 -4.82 13.81
CA THR A 296 20.88 -5.42 14.01
C THR A 296 21.49 -5.09 15.37
N ALA A 297 21.03 -4.00 16.01
CA ALA A 297 21.43 -3.63 17.37
C ALA A 297 20.84 -4.60 18.40
N ARG A 298 19.63 -5.11 18.19
CA ARG A 298 18.96 -6.08 19.08
C ARG A 298 19.07 -7.53 18.62
N GLY A 299 19.28 -7.78 17.33
CA GLY A 299 19.25 -9.13 16.75
C GLY A 299 17.83 -9.66 16.58
N CYS A 300 16.91 -8.83 16.07
CA CYS A 300 15.51 -9.20 15.87
C CYS A 300 14.92 -8.63 14.58
N LEU A 301 13.86 -9.25 14.11
CA LEU A 301 13.01 -8.74 13.04
C LEU A 301 11.75 -8.16 13.66
N TYR A 302 11.36 -6.97 13.20
CA TYR A 302 10.06 -6.38 13.52
C TYR A 302 9.09 -6.57 12.37
N LEU A 303 7.82 -6.83 12.70
CA LEU A 303 6.69 -6.86 11.78
C LEU A 303 5.79 -5.67 12.10
N SER A 304 5.67 -4.73 11.16
CA SER A 304 4.71 -3.63 11.22
C SER A 304 3.34 -4.08 10.75
N VAL A 305 2.31 -3.82 11.56
CA VAL A 305 0.92 -4.18 11.26
C VAL A 305 0.01 -2.96 11.46
N GLY A 306 -0.75 -2.60 10.42
CA GLY A 306 -1.58 -1.39 10.38
C GLY A 306 -0.88 -0.10 10.84
N ILE A 307 -1.67 0.92 11.17
CA ILE A 307 -1.16 2.26 11.54
C ILE A 307 -0.14 2.25 12.69
N SER A 308 -0.40 1.50 13.77
CA SER A 308 0.23 1.74 15.08
C SER A 308 0.62 0.46 15.84
N THR A 309 0.74 -0.69 15.16
CA THR A 309 1.23 -1.93 15.78
C THR A 309 2.56 -2.36 15.17
N ARG A 310 3.47 -2.83 16.03
CA ARG A 310 4.76 -3.41 15.67
C ARG A 310 5.03 -4.59 16.59
N TYR A 311 5.38 -5.74 16.03
CA TYR A 311 5.68 -6.96 16.79
C TYR A 311 7.14 -7.35 16.66
N ILE A 312 7.73 -7.94 17.70
CA ILE A 312 8.99 -8.70 17.60
C ILE A 312 8.65 -10.02 16.90
N TYR A 313 8.83 -10.06 15.58
CA TYR A 313 8.40 -11.19 14.75
C TYR A 313 9.30 -12.41 14.88
N ALA A 314 10.61 -12.16 14.92
CA ALA A 314 11.62 -13.19 15.06
C ALA A 314 12.86 -12.64 15.76
N THR A 315 13.67 -13.53 16.33
CA THR A 315 14.97 -13.18 16.91
C THR A 315 16.08 -14.07 16.34
N TYR A 316 17.30 -13.55 16.32
CA TYR A 316 18.50 -14.30 15.92
C TYR A 316 19.65 -14.05 16.88
N LYS A 317 20.50 -15.07 17.05
CA LYS A 317 21.72 -14.93 17.85
C LYS A 317 22.69 -14.00 17.12
N LYS A 318 22.99 -12.85 17.70
CA LYS A 318 23.97 -11.90 17.18
C LYS A 318 25.36 -12.55 17.02
N THR A 319 25.80 -12.67 15.79
CA THR A 319 27.15 -13.05 15.35
C THR A 319 27.57 -12.14 14.20
N PRO A 320 28.87 -11.98 13.89
CA PRO A 320 29.31 -11.16 12.76
C PRO A 320 28.63 -11.54 11.44
N THR A 321 28.44 -12.85 11.19
CA THR A 321 27.75 -13.38 10.01
C THR A 321 26.29 -12.95 9.95
N THR A 322 25.49 -13.28 10.97
CA THR A 322 24.05 -12.96 11.00
C THR A 322 23.77 -11.45 11.05
N THR A 323 24.70 -10.67 11.64
CA THR A 323 24.61 -9.21 11.61
C THR A 323 24.85 -8.70 10.19
N GLY A 324 25.90 -9.16 9.51
CA GLY A 324 26.19 -8.77 8.12
C GLY A 324 25.08 -9.20 7.13
N GLU A 325 24.44 -10.35 7.35
CA GLU A 325 23.28 -10.78 6.55
C GLU A 325 22.07 -9.84 6.72
N ALA A 326 21.76 -9.45 7.96
CA ALA A 326 20.68 -8.50 8.23
C ALA A 326 20.98 -7.08 7.71
N GLU A 327 22.23 -6.62 7.83
CA GLU A 327 22.70 -5.36 7.24
C GLU A 327 22.60 -5.38 5.71
N ALA A 328 22.99 -6.49 5.07
CA ALA A 328 22.87 -6.67 3.63
C ALA A 328 21.40 -6.73 3.15
N TRP A 329 20.51 -7.33 3.95
CA TRP A 329 19.07 -7.39 3.65
C TRP A 329 18.41 -6.00 3.69
N GLU A 330 18.66 -5.20 4.73
CA GLU A 330 18.19 -3.80 4.79
C GLU A 330 18.82 -2.92 3.70
N ALA A 331 20.11 -3.13 3.38
CA ALA A 331 20.76 -2.41 2.28
C ALA A 331 20.12 -2.74 0.92
N ALA A 332 19.80 -4.01 0.67
CA ALA A 332 19.07 -4.44 -0.54
C ALA A 332 17.66 -3.86 -0.59
N LYS A 333 16.93 -3.85 0.54
CA LYS A 333 15.56 -3.31 0.65
C LYS A 333 15.56 -1.82 0.35
N LYS A 334 16.52 -1.08 0.91
CA LYS A 334 16.73 0.34 0.61
C LYS A 334 17.11 0.59 -0.85
N ALA A 335 17.93 -0.27 -1.46
CA ALA A 335 18.27 -0.18 -2.87
C ALA A 335 17.06 -0.40 -3.80
N CYS A 336 16.10 -1.22 -3.38
CA CYS A 336 14.81 -1.44 -4.06
C CYS A 336 13.73 -0.41 -3.67
N GLY A 337 14.11 0.78 -3.18
CA GLY A 337 13.16 1.84 -2.80
C GLY A 337 12.27 1.52 -1.59
N GLY A 338 12.61 0.50 -0.81
CA GLY A 338 11.76 -0.03 0.27
C GLY A 338 10.93 -1.25 -0.11
N LEU A 339 10.96 -1.68 -1.38
CA LEU A 339 10.24 -2.87 -1.84
C LEU A 339 10.86 -4.15 -1.25
N HIS A 340 10.02 -4.99 -0.66
CA HIS A 340 10.39 -6.28 -0.09
C HIS A 340 9.16 -7.21 -0.04
N PHE A 341 9.32 -8.48 0.36
CA PHE A 341 8.19 -9.41 0.51
C PHE A 341 8.25 -10.29 1.75
N LEU A 342 7.10 -10.86 2.12
CA LEU A 342 6.95 -11.95 3.08
C LEU A 342 6.34 -13.16 2.37
N ALA A 343 7.03 -14.30 2.43
CA ALA A 343 6.54 -15.58 1.93
C ALA A 343 6.32 -16.55 3.09
N ILE A 344 5.17 -17.24 3.10
CA ILE A 344 4.82 -18.26 4.10
C ILE A 344 4.65 -19.60 3.37
N GLN A 345 5.35 -20.63 3.83
CA GLN A 345 5.50 -21.91 3.12
C GLN A 345 5.58 -23.10 4.08
N GLU A 346 5.42 -24.33 3.59
CA GLU A 346 5.45 -25.54 4.43
C GLU A 346 6.89 -25.91 4.85
N ASP A 347 7.88 -25.77 3.95
CA ASP A 347 9.32 -25.80 4.25
C ASP A 347 10.07 -24.73 3.43
N LEU A 348 11.30 -24.36 3.83
CA LEU A 348 12.11 -23.33 3.17
C LEU A 348 12.65 -23.77 1.80
N ASP A 349 12.73 -25.08 1.55
CA ASP A 349 13.13 -25.66 0.26
C ASP A 349 11.90 -25.91 -0.68
N SER A 350 10.73 -25.36 -0.34
CA SER A 350 9.50 -25.44 -1.17
C SER A 350 9.53 -24.42 -2.31
N ASP A 351 9.25 -24.88 -3.53
CA ASP A 351 9.05 -23.99 -4.70
C ASP A 351 7.73 -23.19 -4.58
N ASP A 352 6.67 -23.79 -4.03
CA ASP A 352 5.36 -23.15 -3.84
C ASP A 352 5.25 -22.39 -2.51
N CYS A 353 4.65 -21.20 -2.52
CA CYS A 353 4.23 -20.49 -1.32
C CYS A 353 2.74 -20.72 -0.98
N VAL A 354 2.42 -20.67 0.32
CA VAL A 354 1.06 -20.76 0.88
C VAL A 354 0.46 -19.39 1.16
N GLY A 355 1.30 -18.37 1.29
CA GLY A 355 0.86 -16.98 1.22
C GLY A 355 2.01 -16.03 0.93
N PHE A 356 1.69 -14.92 0.25
CA PHE A 356 2.66 -13.96 -0.27
C PHE A 356 2.18 -12.53 -0.06
N TRP A 357 2.99 -11.71 0.62
CA TRP A 357 2.73 -10.28 0.78
C TRP A 357 3.85 -9.49 0.11
N LEU A 358 3.50 -8.69 -0.89
CA LEU A 358 4.37 -7.64 -1.41
C LEU A 358 4.25 -6.41 -0.49
N LEU A 359 5.37 -5.92 0.00
CA LEU A 359 5.46 -4.91 1.07
C LEU A 359 6.34 -3.73 0.63
N LEU A 360 6.02 -2.54 1.13
CA LEU A 360 6.71 -1.31 0.78
C LEU A 360 6.95 -0.48 2.03
N ASP A 361 8.23 -0.28 2.36
CA ASP A 361 8.66 0.48 3.54
C ASP A 361 9.36 1.75 3.06
N LEU A 362 8.59 2.82 2.88
CA LEU A 362 9.11 4.05 2.29
C LEU A 362 10.10 4.72 3.24
N PRO A 363 11.28 5.16 2.76
CA PRO A 363 12.16 5.98 3.58
C PRO A 363 11.45 7.29 3.96
N PRO A 364 11.60 7.77 5.20
CA PRO A 364 11.02 9.05 5.60
C PRO A 364 11.52 10.16 4.66
N PRO A 365 10.68 11.15 4.32
CA PRO A 365 11.02 12.16 3.32
C PRO A 365 12.31 12.91 3.71
N PRO A 366 13.22 13.18 2.75
CA PRO A 366 14.44 13.94 3.02
C PRO A 366 14.08 15.34 3.50
N VAL A 367 14.67 15.73 4.64
CA VAL A 367 14.38 16.95 5.41
C VAL A 367 14.97 18.21 4.75
#